data_AF-A0A7I7KS86-F1
#
_entry.id   AF-A0A7I7KS86-F1
#
_cell.length_a   1.000
_cell.length_b   1.000
_cell.length_c   1.000
_cell.angle_alpha   90.00
_cell.angle_beta   90.00
_cell.angle_gamma   90.00
#
_symmetry.space_group_name_H-M   'P 1'
#
loop_
_entity.id
_entity.type
_entity.pdbx_description
1 polymer ?
#
loop_
_entity_poly.entity_id
_entity_poly.type
_entity_poly.pdbx_seq_one_letter_code
_entity_poly.pdbx_strand_id
1 'polypeptide(L)'
;MAANGRGPYGRDLIGHVEEPFPDLTLGVGRRLRPVDVIVVGWSCNYGDGRLYRNVSIAELRDGCATTVTDYWGEPAAKPERRHSITDRLDMPPDGICNAAQHLDHH
;
A
#
# COMPACT_ATOMS: atom_id res chain seq x y z
N MET A 1 -6.62 -8.38 -35.89
CA MET A 1 -5.35 -7.85 -35.34
C MET A 1 -5.61 -7.46 -33.90
N ALA A 2 -5.22 -8.31 -32.95
CA ALA A 2 -5.37 -8.05 -31.52
C ALA A 2 -4.12 -7.32 -31.02
N ALA A 3 -4.32 -6.22 -30.30
CA ALA A 3 -3.23 -5.52 -29.62
C ALA A 3 -2.71 -6.39 -28.48
N ASN A 4 -1.47 -6.86 -28.62
CA ASN A 4 -0.75 -7.58 -27.58
C ASN A 4 -0.35 -6.59 -26.46
N GLY A 5 -1.26 -6.35 -25.52
CA GLY A 5 -0.99 -5.61 -24.30
C GLY A 5 -0.12 -6.44 -23.36
N ARG A 6 1.20 -6.31 -23.47
CA ARG A 6 2.14 -6.82 -22.48
C ARG A 6 2.17 -5.81 -21.32
N GLY A 7 1.34 -6.05 -20.32
CA GLY A 7 1.32 -5.22 -19.11
C GLY A 7 2.68 -5.25 -18.39
N PRO A 8 3.10 -4.15 -17.75
CA PRO A 8 4.34 -4.07 -17.00
C PRO A 8 4.41 -5.13 -15.89
N TYR A 9 5.58 -5.78 -15.75
CA TYR A 9 5.82 -6.77 -14.69
C TYR A 9 6.18 -6.03 -13.39
N GLY A 10 5.28 -6.07 -12.40
CA GLY A 10 5.50 -5.89 -10.95
C GLY A 10 6.35 -4.72 -10.43
N ARG A 11 7.62 -4.63 -10.82
CA ARG A 11 8.58 -3.60 -10.41
C ARG A 11 8.41 -2.29 -11.18
N ASP A 12 8.05 -2.38 -12.46
CA ASP A 12 7.79 -1.21 -13.31
C ASP A 12 6.49 -0.47 -12.92
N LEU A 13 5.56 -1.16 -12.27
CA LEU A 13 4.27 -0.59 -11.82
C LEU A 13 4.40 0.32 -10.59
N ILE A 14 5.31 -0.02 -9.67
CA ILE A 14 5.53 0.80 -8.46
C ILE A 14 6.16 2.13 -8.87
N GLY A 15 7.19 2.09 -9.72
CA GLY A 15 7.84 3.31 -10.23
C GLY A 15 6.91 4.24 -11.01
N HIS A 16 5.92 3.71 -11.75
CA HIS A 16 4.93 4.55 -12.45
C HIS A 16 3.91 5.23 -11.51
N VAL A 17 3.63 4.64 -10.35
CA VAL A 17 2.77 5.28 -9.32
C VAL A 17 3.57 6.33 -8.54
N GLU A 18 4.89 6.15 -8.43
CA GLU A 18 5.80 7.06 -7.72
C GLU A 18 6.25 8.27 -8.55
N GLU A 19 6.33 8.15 -9.88
CA GLU A 19 6.79 9.20 -10.80
C GLU A 19 6.18 10.61 -10.56
N PRO A 20 4.88 10.77 -10.26
CA PRO A 20 4.30 12.08 -9.97
C PRO A 20 4.69 12.69 -8.61
N PHE A 21 5.28 11.90 -7.71
CA PHE A 21 5.53 12.26 -6.31
C PHE A 21 7.02 12.11 -5.98
N PRO A 22 7.87 13.10 -6.31
CA PRO A 22 9.32 13.00 -6.16
C PRO A 22 9.79 12.83 -4.71
N ASP A 23 8.99 13.30 -3.74
CA ASP A 23 9.27 13.18 -2.30
C ASP A 23 8.59 11.96 -1.66
N LEU A 24 7.98 11.08 -2.46
CA LEU A 24 7.29 9.89 -1.96
C LEU A 24 8.29 8.93 -1.31
N THR A 25 8.02 8.62 -0.05
CA THR A 25 8.65 7.52 0.68
C THR A 25 7.58 6.49 0.99
N LEU A 26 7.89 5.21 0.83
CA LEU A 26 6.98 4.13 1.17
C LEU A 26 7.69 2.97 1.86
N GLY A 27 6.89 2.10 2.48
CA GLY A 27 7.37 0.92 3.16
C GLY A 27 6.31 -0.16 3.15
N VAL A 28 6.69 -1.36 2.72
CA VAL A 28 5.80 -2.53 2.71
C VAL A 28 5.77 -3.16 4.10
N GLY A 29 4.56 -3.35 4.63
CA GLY A 29 4.33 -3.97 5.92
C GLY A 29 4.01 -5.46 5.80
N ARG A 30 2.72 -5.80 5.78
CA ARG A 30 2.28 -7.21 5.60
C ARG A 30 2.21 -7.60 4.13
N ARG A 31 2.59 -8.85 3.84
CA ARG A 31 2.18 -9.57 2.63
C ARG A 31 1.40 -10.81 3.02
N LEU A 32 0.24 -11.01 2.40
CA LEU A 32 -0.55 -12.23 2.49
C LEU A 32 -0.71 -12.81 1.09
N ARG A 33 -0.66 -14.14 0.98
CA ARG A 33 -0.89 -14.82 -0.30
C ARG A 33 -1.91 -15.95 -0.15
N PRO A 34 -3.21 -15.65 -0.18
CA PRO A 34 -4.25 -16.68 -0.26
C PRO A 34 -4.34 -17.20 -1.71
N VAL A 35 -3.96 -18.45 -1.94
CA VAL A 35 -4.04 -19.17 -3.24
C VAL A 35 -3.60 -18.30 -4.44
N ASP A 36 -4.56 -17.69 -5.14
CA ASP A 36 -4.38 -16.89 -6.35
C ASP A 36 -4.59 -15.40 -6.11
N VAL A 37 -4.35 -14.91 -4.89
CA VAL A 37 -4.43 -13.50 -4.52
C VAL A 37 -3.18 -13.11 -3.74
N ILE A 38 -2.70 -11.90 -3.94
CA ILE A 38 -1.71 -11.25 -3.09
C ILE A 38 -2.36 -10.02 -2.46
N VAL A 39 -2.31 -9.91 -1.15
CA VAL A 39 -2.71 -8.70 -0.41
C VAL A 39 -1.47 -8.10 0.22
N VAL A 40 -1.19 -6.85 -0.10
CA VAL A 40 -0.06 -6.09 0.43
C VAL A 40 -0.58 -4.90 1.21
N GLY A 41 -0.29 -4.88 2.51
CA GLY A 41 -0.44 -3.69 3.34
C GLY A 41 0.83 -2.87 3.26
N TRP A 42 0.71 -1.59 2.97
CA TRP A 42 1.85 -0.70 2.83
C TRP A 42 1.51 0.70 3.32
N SER A 43 2.54 1.51 3.53
CA SER A 43 2.40 2.86 4.05
C SER A 43 3.29 3.80 3.29
N CYS A 44 2.85 5.04 3.18
CA CYS A 44 3.63 6.06 2.49
C CYS A 44 3.45 7.44 3.09
N ASN A 45 4.35 8.32 2.69
CA ASN A 45 4.28 9.75 2.88
C ASN A 45 4.61 10.39 1.53
N TYR A 46 3.67 11.18 0.98
CA TYR A 46 3.82 11.82 -0.33
C TYR A 46 4.71 13.07 -0.31
N GLY A 47 5.42 13.34 0.78
CA GLY A 47 6.19 14.56 1.02
C GLY A 47 5.42 15.61 1.84
N ASP A 48 4.16 15.34 2.21
CA ASP A 48 3.31 16.25 3.00
C ASP A 48 3.43 16.06 4.52
N GLY A 49 4.27 15.11 4.96
CA GLY A 49 4.48 14.79 6.37
C GLY A 49 3.36 13.91 6.98
N ARG A 50 2.35 13.53 6.20
CA ARG A 50 1.25 12.67 6.65
C ARG A 50 1.56 11.22 6.31
N LEU A 51 1.11 10.31 7.18
CA LEU A 51 1.36 8.88 7.03
C LEU A 51 0.09 8.17 6.55
N TYR A 52 0.07 7.81 5.27
CA TYR A 52 -1.02 7.12 4.61
C TYR A 52 -0.89 5.61 4.79
N ARG A 53 -2.02 4.92 4.96
CA ARG A 53 -2.09 3.46 5.17
C ARG A 53 -2.94 2.87 4.06
N ASN A 54 -2.31 2.05 3.22
CA ASN A 54 -2.88 1.59 1.96
C ASN A 54 -2.88 0.06 1.89
N VAL A 55 -3.73 -0.47 1.01
CA VAL A 55 -3.80 -1.90 0.71
C VAL A 55 -3.89 -2.10 -0.79
N SER A 56 -3.03 -2.95 -1.34
CA SER A 56 -3.10 -3.42 -2.72
C SER A 56 -3.53 -4.88 -2.74
N ILE A 57 -4.52 -5.22 -3.57
CA ILE A 57 -5.01 -6.58 -3.78
C ILE A 57 -4.78 -6.95 -5.23
N ALA A 58 -3.94 -7.95 -5.48
CA ALA A 58 -3.64 -8.46 -6.81
C ALA A 58 -4.23 -9.86 -6.98
N GLU A 59 -5.10 -10.04 -7.97
CA GLU A 59 -5.57 -11.34 -8.43
C GLU A 59 -4.54 -11.94 -9.39
N LEU A 60 -4.24 -13.23 -9.22
CA LEU A 60 -3.26 -13.96 -10.01
C LEU A 60 -3.92 -14.94 -10.98
N ARG A 61 -3.34 -15.08 -12.17
CA ARG A 61 -3.55 -16.22 -13.06
C ARG A 61 -2.20 -16.72 -13.53
N ASP A 62 -1.96 -18.02 -13.39
CA ASP A 62 -0.67 -18.66 -13.72
C ASP A 62 0.52 -17.95 -13.06
N GLY A 63 0.34 -17.50 -11.81
CA GLY A 63 1.35 -16.77 -11.04
C GLY A 63 1.58 -15.31 -11.45
N CYS A 64 0.89 -14.82 -12.48
CA CYS A 64 0.97 -13.43 -12.93
C CYS A 64 -0.21 -12.62 -12.39
N ALA A 65 0.06 -11.39 -11.91
CA ALA A 65 -1.01 -10.47 -11.54
C ALA A 65 -1.81 -10.06 -12.79
N THR A 66 -3.11 -10.29 -12.78
CA THR A 66 -4.03 -9.93 -13.88
C THR A 66 -4.88 -8.72 -13.57
N THR A 67 -5.11 -8.44 -12.30
CA THR A 67 -5.88 -7.29 -11.83
C THR A 67 -5.32 -6.84 -10.50
N VAL A 68 -5.12 -5.54 -10.35
CA VAL A 68 -4.68 -4.91 -9.10
C VAL A 68 -5.73 -3.89 -8.71
N THR A 69 -6.22 -3.99 -7.48
CA THR A 69 -7.11 -3.00 -6.87
C THR A 69 -6.38 -2.35 -5.70
N ASP A 70 -6.20 -1.04 -5.78
CA ASP A 70 -5.57 -0.25 -4.73
C ASP A 70 -6.60 0.52 -3.91
N TYR A 71 -6.47 0.40 -2.59
CA TYR A 71 -7.23 1.16 -1.61
C TYR A 71 -6.32 2.17 -0.93
N TRP A 72 -6.64 3.45 -1.15
CA TRP A 72 -5.92 4.59 -0.62
C TRP A 72 -6.70 5.21 0.53
N GLY A 73 -6.11 5.18 1.72
CA GLY A 73 -6.75 5.69 2.93
C GLY A 73 -6.11 7.00 3.37
N GLU A 74 -6.79 8.13 3.15
CA GLU A 74 -6.38 9.39 3.77
C GLU A 74 -6.40 9.24 5.30
N PRO A 75 -5.38 9.73 6.03
CA PRO A 75 -5.37 9.67 7.48
C PRO A 75 -6.57 10.41 8.06
N ALA A 76 -7.41 9.68 8.79
CA ALA A 76 -8.60 10.21 9.43
C ALA A 76 -8.43 10.24 10.96
N ALA A 77 -8.92 11.32 11.58
CA ALA A 77 -9.01 11.40 13.04
C ALA A 77 -10.09 10.43 13.55
N LYS A 78 -9.88 9.86 14.74
CA LYS A 78 -10.88 9.00 15.40
C LYS A 78 -12.14 9.84 15.73
N PRO A 79 -13.33 9.51 15.20
CA PRO A 79 -14.56 10.24 15.52
C PRO A 79 -14.91 10.16 17.01
N GLU A 80 -15.36 11.26 17.61
CA GLU A 80 -15.66 11.37 19.06
C GLU A 80 -16.52 10.23 19.60
N ARG A 81 -17.59 9.88 18.88
CA ARG A 81 -18.51 8.79 19.26
C ARG A 81 -17.83 7.42 19.42
N ARG A 82 -16.61 7.23 18.91
CA ARG A 82 -15.84 5.99 19.05
C ARG A 82 -14.82 6.03 20.19
N HIS A 83 -14.63 7.16 20.87
CA HIS A 83 -13.56 7.30 21.87
C HIS A 83 -13.73 6.36 23.06
N SER A 84 -14.96 6.12 23.51
CA SER A 84 -15.27 5.27 24.67
C SER A 84 -15.41 3.79 24.37
N ILE A 85 -15.46 3.39 23.09
CA ILE A 85 -15.72 2.00 22.65
C ILE A 85 -14.59 1.41 21.81
N THR A 86 -13.50 2.16 21.64
CA THR A 86 -12.31 1.68 20.93
C THR A 86 -11.05 2.13 21.64
N ASP A 87 -10.17 1.17 21.91
CA ASP A 87 -8.84 1.46 22.37
C ASP A 87 -7.94 1.91 21.23
N ARG A 88 -6.88 2.63 21.57
CA ARG A 88 -5.82 2.91 20.63
C ARG A 88 -5.11 1.60 20.33
N LEU A 89 -5.01 1.24 19.06
CA LEU A 89 -4.15 0.15 18.63
C LEU A 89 -2.70 0.64 18.68
N ASP A 90 -1.87 0.00 19.50
CA ASP A 90 -0.43 0.22 19.48
C ASP A 90 0.14 -0.32 18.17
N MET A 91 0.78 0.56 17.40
CA MET A 91 1.44 0.22 16.15
C MET A 91 2.93 0.49 16.33
N PRO A 92 3.74 -0.54 16.68
CA PRO A 92 5.17 -0.37 16.84
C PRO A 92 5.79 0.08 15.51
N PRO A 93 6.86 0.90 15.55
CA PRO A 93 7.48 1.46 14.35
C PRO A 93 7.87 0.46 13.26
N ASP A 94 8.33 -0.72 13.66
CA ASP A 94 8.78 -1.87 12.85
C ASP A 94 7.68 -2.95 12.70
N GLY A 95 6.46 -2.62 13.11
CA GLY A 95 5.32 -3.53 13.04
C GLY A 95 4.76 -3.68 11.63
N ILE A 96 3.63 -4.38 11.54
CA ILE A 96 2.90 -4.62 10.30
C ILE A 96 2.53 -3.31 9.55
N CYS A 97 2.44 -2.20 10.29
CA CYS A 97 2.15 -0.89 9.77
C CYS A 97 3.37 0.03 10.01
N ASN A 98 4.33 0.06 9.08
CA ASN A 98 5.59 0.81 9.20
C ASN A 98 5.39 2.28 9.59
N ALA A 99 6.11 2.75 10.61
CA ALA A 99 6.12 4.18 10.92
C ALA A 99 6.92 4.99 9.89
N ALA A 100 6.77 6.32 9.92
CA ALA A 100 7.40 7.23 8.97
C ALA A 100 8.93 7.06 8.90
N GLN A 101 9.60 6.76 10.02
CA GLN A 101 11.06 6.55 10.05
C GLN A 101 11.56 5.26 9.37
N HIS A 102 10.64 4.39 8.91
CA HIS A 102 10.94 3.14 8.21
C HIS A 102 10.40 3.16 6.78
N LEU A 103 10.13 4.35 6.24
CA LEU A 103 9.78 4.54 4.83
C LEU A 103 11.03 5.01 4.10
N ASP A 104 11.23 4.50 2.89
CA ASP A 104 12.36 4.83 2.03
C ASP A 104 11.86 5.23 0.64
N HIS A 105 12.74 5.86 -0.14
CA HIS A 105 12.54 6.03 -1.57
C HIS A 105 12.85 4.72 -2.30
N HIS A 106 12.07 4.39 -3.32
CA HIS A 106 12.19 3.13 -4.07
C HIS A 106 12.45 3.34 -5.56
#